data_AF-A0A7S2Z8F7-F1
#
_entry.id   AF-A0A7S2Z8F7-F1
#
_cell.length_a   1.000
_cell.length_b   1.000
_cell.length_c   1.000
_cell.angle_alpha   90.00
_cell.angle_beta   90.00
_cell.angle_gamma   90.00
#
_symmetry.space_group_name_H-M   'P 1'
#
loop_
_entity.id
_entity.type
_entity.pdbx_description
1 polymer ?
#
loop_
_entity_poly.entity_id
_entity_poly.type
_entity_poly.pdbx_seq_one_letter_code
_entity_poly.pdbx_strand_id
1 'polypeptide(L)'
;ALLARRAQPPRKPSGSDPPQPLLSSGDVVVVMEQCYCPMNWENVLRTCVAFGVLDIQLIQADRGVKGFKLYENGRNRHLMGKEAERAELEGRLAVTQFATAADFLSACERDGLEIWATDLSQKATDLSDALYRRRR
;
A
#
# COMPACT_ATOMS: atom_id res chain seq x y z
N ALA A 1 -6.93 0.29 -0.91
CA ALA A 1 -5.47 0.02 -0.89
C ALA A 1 -5.31 -1.43 -0.52
N LEU A 2 -4.49 -2.20 -1.24
CA LEU A 2 -4.19 -3.57 -0.85
C LEU A 2 -2.95 -3.54 0.06
N LEU A 3 -2.86 -4.47 0.99
CA LEU A 3 -1.70 -4.65 1.85
C LEU A 3 -1.12 -6.03 1.55
N ALA A 4 0.15 -6.09 1.12
CA ALA A 4 0.83 -7.34 0.86
C ALA A 4 1.91 -7.60 1.93
N ARG A 5 2.03 -8.84 2.40
CA ARG A 5 2.99 -9.23 3.44
C ARG A 5 3.97 -10.27 2.94
N ARG A 6 5.26 -10.10 3.23
CA ARG A 6 6.26 -11.19 3.09
C ARG A 6 6.01 -12.32 4.10
N ALA A 7 5.93 -13.55 3.62
CA ALA A 7 5.81 -14.72 4.47
C ALA A 7 7.03 -14.84 5.41
N GLN A 8 6.80 -14.84 6.73
CA GLN A 8 7.82 -15.22 7.71
C GLN A 8 7.61 -16.68 8.13
N PRO A 9 8.69 -17.44 8.37
CA PRO A 9 8.58 -18.78 8.94
C PRO A 9 7.98 -18.71 10.37
N PRO A 10 7.23 -19.72 10.80
CA PRO A 10 6.60 -19.74 12.12
C PRO A 10 7.68 -19.72 13.23
N ARG A 11 7.67 -18.68 14.06
CA ARG A 11 8.50 -18.61 15.28
C ARG A 11 7.77 -19.31 16.44
N LYS A 12 8.49 -20.13 17.19
CA LYS A 12 7.97 -20.73 18.44
C LYS A 12 7.63 -19.62 19.45
N PRO A 13 6.46 -19.64 20.10
CA PRO A 13 6.10 -18.65 21.10
C PRO A 13 6.99 -18.80 22.34
N SER A 14 7.68 -17.72 22.71
CA SER A 14 8.41 -17.55 23.97
C SER A 14 7.48 -16.81 24.94
N GLY A 15 7.27 -17.38 26.14
CA GLY A 15 6.16 -17.02 27.04
C GLY A 15 6.29 -15.70 27.83
N SER A 16 7.25 -14.83 27.51
CA SER A 16 7.51 -13.62 28.31
C SER A 16 7.74 -12.34 27.49
N ASP A 17 7.58 -12.39 26.17
CA ASP A 17 7.84 -11.21 25.34
C ASP A 17 6.67 -10.22 25.38
N PRO A 18 6.92 -8.89 25.41
CA PRO A 18 5.89 -7.88 25.26
C PRO A 18 5.09 -8.12 23.97
N PRO A 19 3.83 -7.64 23.85
CA PRO A 19 3.02 -7.85 22.66
C PRO A 19 3.77 -7.33 21.43
N GLN A 20 4.36 -8.26 20.69
CA GLN A 20 5.13 -7.92 19.51
C GLN A 20 4.18 -7.47 18.42
N PRO A 21 4.53 -6.42 17.64
CA PRO A 21 3.72 -5.98 16.53
C PRO A 21 3.36 -7.16 15.62
N LEU A 22 2.12 -7.18 15.14
CA LEU A 22 1.60 -8.28 14.31
C LEU A 22 2.38 -8.40 12.99
N LEU A 23 2.92 -7.28 12.50
CA LEU A 23 3.72 -7.14 11.29
C LEU A 23 4.90 -6.20 11.59
N SER A 24 6.09 -6.50 11.06
CA SER A 24 7.18 -5.51 11.05
C SER A 24 7.02 -4.60 9.83
N SER A 25 7.48 -3.35 9.92
CA SER A 25 7.31 -2.37 8.83
C SER A 25 7.99 -2.77 7.52
N GLY A 26 9.07 -3.55 7.59
CA GLY A 26 9.75 -4.12 6.43
C GLY A 26 9.07 -5.35 5.82
N ASP A 27 8.04 -5.90 6.48
CA ASP A 27 7.26 -7.02 5.95
C ASP A 27 6.04 -6.55 5.16
N VAL A 28 5.74 -5.25 5.16
CA VAL A 28 4.50 -4.68 4.62
C VAL A 28 4.77 -3.93 3.33
N VAL A 29 3.94 -4.19 2.33
CA VAL A 29 3.88 -3.47 1.07
C VAL A 29 2.49 -2.86 0.93
N VAL A 30 2.41 -1.61 0.52
CA VAL A 30 1.14 -0.93 0.23
C VAL A 30 0.90 -0.89 -1.27
N VAL A 31 -0.28 -1.32 -1.70
CA VAL A 31 -0.66 -1.37 -3.10
C VAL A 31 -1.76 -0.37 -3.40
N MET A 32 -1.52 0.46 -4.41
CA MET A 32 -2.46 1.47 -4.88
C MET A 32 -2.97 1.09 -6.26
N GLU A 33 -4.13 0.47 -6.31
CA GLU A 33 -4.85 0.19 -7.55
C GLU A 33 -5.71 1.40 -7.93
N GLN A 34 -5.50 1.92 -9.14
CA GLN A 34 -6.35 2.97 -9.74
C GLN A 34 -6.57 4.20 -8.84
N CYS A 35 -5.56 4.61 -8.07
CA CYS A 35 -5.65 5.81 -7.25
C CYS A 35 -5.50 7.08 -8.10
N TYR A 36 -6.62 7.65 -8.56
CA TYR A 36 -6.63 8.81 -9.44
C TYR A 36 -6.57 10.16 -8.72
N CYS A 37 -6.75 10.19 -7.40
CA CYS A 37 -6.79 11.44 -6.63
C CYS A 37 -5.40 11.80 -6.08
N PRO A 38 -4.78 12.91 -6.51
CA PRO A 38 -3.45 13.33 -6.06
C PRO A 38 -3.38 13.58 -4.55
N MET A 39 -4.46 14.05 -3.94
CA MET A 39 -4.50 14.26 -2.49
C MET A 39 -4.53 12.93 -1.73
N ASN A 40 -5.28 11.94 -2.23
CA ASN A 40 -5.28 10.60 -1.63
C ASN A 40 -3.91 9.94 -1.80
N TRP A 41 -3.28 10.13 -2.96
CA TRP A 41 -1.92 9.70 -3.21
C TRP A 41 -0.95 10.21 -2.16
N GLU A 42 -0.85 11.52 -2.03
CA GLU A 42 0.06 12.18 -1.09
C GLU A 42 -0.20 11.76 0.36
N ASN A 43 -1.47 11.67 0.76
CA ASN A 43 -1.84 11.22 2.10
C ASN A 43 -1.40 9.76 2.36
N VAL A 44 -1.51 8.88 1.36
CA VAL A 44 -1.00 7.51 1.48
C VAL A 44 0.52 7.50 1.60
N LEU A 45 1.25 8.29 0.79
CA LEU A 45 2.72 8.39 0.90
C LEU A 45 3.16 8.87 2.28
N ARG A 46 2.55 9.96 2.78
CA ARG A 46 2.82 10.49 4.12
C ARG A 46 2.58 9.45 5.20
N THR A 47 1.48 8.70 5.08
CA THR A 47 1.14 7.61 6.00
C THR A 47 2.19 6.51 5.95
N CYS A 48 2.58 6.06 4.76
CA CYS A 48 3.60 5.02 4.59
C CYS A 48 4.93 5.43 5.25
N VAL A 49 5.39 6.65 4.98
CA VAL A 49 6.60 7.22 5.60
C VAL A 49 6.49 7.27 7.13
N ALA A 50 5.35 7.74 7.66
CA ALA A 50 5.14 7.85 9.11
C ALA A 50 5.16 6.49 9.83
N PHE A 51 4.66 5.44 9.19
CA PHE A 51 4.65 4.08 9.72
C PHE A 51 5.89 3.25 9.34
N GLY A 52 6.85 3.85 8.61
CA GLY A 52 8.05 3.17 8.15
C GLY A 52 7.81 2.08 7.09
N VAL A 53 6.66 2.13 6.41
CA VAL A 53 6.35 1.28 5.25
C VAL A 53 7.01 1.92 4.04
N LEU A 54 8.03 1.26 3.51
CA LEU A 54 8.90 1.85 2.49
C LEU A 54 8.64 1.33 1.07
N ASP A 55 7.87 0.26 0.91
CA ASP A 55 7.58 -0.36 -0.38
C ASP A 55 6.13 -0.08 -0.80
N ILE A 56 5.98 0.59 -1.95
CA ILE A 56 4.70 0.91 -2.55
C ILE A 56 4.63 0.32 -3.95
N GLN A 57 3.54 -0.40 -4.23
CA GLN A 57 3.26 -0.99 -5.52
C GLN A 57 2.04 -0.34 -6.16
N LEU A 58 2.13 -0.04 -7.45
CA LEU A 58 1.13 0.73 -8.16
C LEU A 58 0.55 -0.11 -9.27
N ILE A 59 -0.77 -0.18 -9.34
CA ILE A 59 -1.47 -0.84 -10.44
C ILE A 59 -2.23 0.25 -11.19
N GLN A 60 -1.66 0.70 -12.29
CA GLN A 60 -2.28 1.68 -13.18
C GLN A 60 -2.41 1.06 -14.56
N ALA A 61 -3.66 0.80 -14.97
CA ALA A 61 -3.94 0.54 -16.37
C ALA A 61 -3.47 1.75 -17.19
N ASP A 62 -2.87 1.50 -18.36
CA ASP A 62 -2.21 2.44 -19.28
C ASP A 62 -3.16 3.51 -19.89
N ARG A 63 -3.91 4.20 -19.03
CA ARG A 63 -4.64 5.43 -19.34
C ARG A 63 -3.69 6.57 -19.02
N GLY A 64 -2.56 6.59 -19.72
CA GLY A 64 -1.36 7.33 -19.37
C GLY A 64 -1.65 8.70 -18.77
N VAL A 65 -1.37 8.86 -17.47
CA VAL A 65 -1.24 10.12 -16.69
C VAL A 65 -2.35 11.19 -16.88
N LYS A 66 -3.37 10.98 -17.71
CA LYS A 66 -4.46 11.92 -18.00
C LYS A 66 -5.41 12.05 -16.82
N GLY A 67 -5.37 11.11 -15.87
CA GLY A 67 -6.01 11.23 -14.55
C GLY A 67 -5.48 12.41 -13.73
N PHE A 68 -4.21 12.80 -13.89
CA PHE A 68 -3.69 14.03 -13.30
C PHE A 68 -4.22 15.29 -14.00
N LYS A 69 -4.52 15.21 -15.31
CA LYS A 69 -5.08 16.35 -16.06
C LYS A 69 -6.53 16.69 -15.70
N LEU A 70 -7.28 15.80 -15.05
CA LEU A 70 -8.60 16.13 -14.50
C LEU A 70 -8.54 17.24 -13.42
N TYR A 71 -7.35 17.51 -12.87
CA TYR A 71 -7.08 18.61 -11.92
C TYR A 71 -6.56 19.89 -12.59
N GLU A 72 -6.37 19.91 -13.91
CA GLU A 72 -6.10 21.15 -14.69
C GLU A 72 -7.33 22.05 -14.80
N ASN A 73 -8.52 21.53 -14.50
CA ASN A 73 -9.73 22.32 -14.32
C ASN A 73 -9.48 23.24 -13.12
N GLY A 74 -9.10 24.50 -13.36
CA GLY A 74 -8.52 25.48 -12.41
C GLY A 74 -9.22 25.74 -11.06
N ARG A 75 -10.22 24.95 -10.67
CA ARG A 75 -10.85 24.90 -9.33
C ARG A 75 -9.94 24.28 -8.26
N ASN A 76 -8.93 23.49 -8.65
CA ASN A 76 -8.03 22.78 -7.72
C ASN A 76 -6.58 23.31 -7.74
N ARG A 77 -6.36 24.53 -8.22
CA ARG A 77 -5.00 25.12 -8.38
C ARG A 77 -4.22 25.23 -7.05
N HIS A 78 -4.91 25.34 -5.92
CA HIS A 78 -4.28 25.33 -4.58
C HIS A 78 -3.64 23.97 -4.21
N LEU A 79 -3.97 22.89 -4.94
CA LEU A 79 -3.39 21.55 -4.76
C LEU A 79 -2.14 21.32 -5.63
N MET A 80 -1.86 22.20 -6.59
CA MET A 80 -0.68 22.12 -7.48
C MET A 80 0.63 22.54 -6.79
N GLY A 81 0.57 23.17 -5.61
CA GLY A 81 1.75 23.64 -4.87
C GLY A 81 2.53 22.55 -4.12
N LYS A 82 2.12 21.29 -4.20
CA LYS A 82 2.69 20.19 -3.42
C LYS A 82 3.51 19.18 -4.23
N GLU A 83 3.81 19.48 -5.50
CA GLU A 83 4.59 18.57 -6.33
C GLU A 83 6.00 18.33 -5.77
N ALA A 84 6.63 19.36 -5.21
CA ALA A 84 7.94 19.24 -4.56
C ALA A 84 7.89 18.32 -3.31
N GLU A 85 6.86 18.48 -2.49
CA GLU A 85 6.64 17.63 -1.31
C GLU A 85 6.34 16.18 -1.71
N ARG A 86 5.51 15.97 -2.74
CA ARG A 86 5.25 14.64 -3.29
C ARG A 86 6.53 13.99 -3.80
N ALA A 87 7.34 14.71 -4.58
CA ALA A 87 8.61 14.21 -5.09
C ALA A 87 9.58 13.84 -3.96
N GLU A 88 9.62 14.64 -2.88
CA GLU A 88 10.39 14.32 -1.68
C GLU A 88 9.91 13.02 -1.02
N LEU A 89 8.60 12.86 -0.84
CA LEU A 89 8.01 11.65 -0.27
C LEU A 89 8.28 10.42 -1.15
N GLU A 90 8.09 10.53 -2.46
CA GLU A 90 8.39 9.47 -3.43
C GLU A 90 9.87 9.10 -3.42
N GLY A 91 10.77 10.07 -3.26
CA GLY A 91 12.22 9.82 -3.13
C GLY A 91 12.63 9.04 -1.88
N ARG A 92 11.76 8.95 -0.87
CA ARG A 92 11.97 8.18 0.36
C ARG A 92 11.38 6.77 0.30
N LEU A 93 10.66 6.43 -0.77
CA LEU A 93 9.89 5.20 -0.92
C LEU A 93 10.38 4.42 -2.14
N ALA A 94 10.43 3.10 -2.02
CA ALA A 94 10.62 2.21 -3.15
C ALA A 94 9.27 2.06 -3.88
N VAL A 95 9.16 2.63 -5.08
CA VAL A 95 7.92 2.62 -5.86
C VAL A 95 8.07 1.64 -7.04
N THR A 96 7.25 0.60 -7.07
CA THR A 96 7.17 -0.36 -8.19
C THR A 96 5.86 -0.20 -8.94
N GLN A 97 5.89 -0.22 -10.27
CA GLN A 97 4.70 -0.07 -11.12
C GLN A 97 4.39 -1.37 -11.86
N PHE A 98 3.10 -1.72 -11.89
CA PHE A 98 2.51 -2.82 -12.63
C PHE A 98 1.49 -2.27 -13.62
N ALA A 99 1.53 -2.78 -14.85
CA ALA A 99 0.60 -2.38 -15.91
C ALA A 99 -0.81 -2.92 -15.64
N THR A 100 -0.91 -4.13 -15.10
CA THR A 100 -2.19 -4.77 -14.80
C THR A 100 -2.21 -5.42 -13.42
N ALA A 101 -3.41 -5.65 -12.89
CA ALA A 101 -3.59 -6.42 -11.67
C ALA A 101 -3.06 -7.86 -11.81
N ALA A 102 -3.14 -8.45 -13.01
CA ALA A 102 -2.61 -9.79 -13.26
C ALA A 102 -1.08 -9.85 -13.10
N ASP A 103 -0.37 -8.83 -13.57
CA ASP A 103 1.09 -8.74 -13.42
C ASP A 103 1.48 -8.63 -11.93
N PHE A 104 0.73 -7.82 -11.19
CA PHE A 104 0.89 -7.67 -9.74
C PHE A 104 0.63 -8.99 -9.00
N LEU A 105 -0.48 -9.66 -9.30
CA LEU A 105 -0.81 -10.95 -8.66
C LEU A 105 0.26 -12.01 -8.94
N SER A 106 0.75 -12.07 -10.17
CA SER A 106 1.84 -12.98 -10.55
C SER A 106 3.14 -12.68 -9.79
N ALA A 107 3.44 -11.41 -9.56
CA ALA A 107 4.57 -11.01 -8.73
C ALA A 107 4.38 -11.41 -7.26
N CYS A 108 3.18 -11.22 -6.70
CA CYS A 108 2.88 -11.65 -5.35
C CYS A 108 3.03 -13.17 -5.16
N GLU A 109 2.53 -13.97 -6.10
CA GLU A 109 2.67 -15.43 -6.05
C GLU A 109 4.13 -15.86 -6.08
N ARG A 110 4.92 -15.30 -7.00
CA ARG A 110 6.36 -15.58 -7.12
C ARG A 110 7.12 -15.20 -5.85
N ASP A 111 6.76 -14.07 -5.25
CA ASP A 111 7.48 -13.51 -4.11
C ASP A 111 6.94 -14.03 -2.76
N GLY A 112 5.96 -14.95 -2.79
CA GLY A 112 5.34 -15.54 -1.60
C GLY A 112 4.61 -14.51 -0.74
N LEU A 113 4.05 -13.47 -1.38
CA LEU A 113 3.31 -12.42 -0.72
C LEU A 113 1.87 -12.84 -0.45
N GLU A 114 1.42 -12.60 0.78
CA GLU A 114 0.01 -12.67 1.10
C GLU A 114 -0.67 -11.33 0.83
N ILE A 115 -1.81 -11.35 0.14
CA ILE A 115 -2.57 -10.16 -0.22
C ILE A 115 -3.79 -9.97 0.68
N TRP A 116 -3.95 -8.77 1.21
CA TRP A 116 -5.12 -8.30 1.94
C TRP A 116 -5.76 -7.16 1.16
N ALA A 117 -7.03 -7.30 0.81
CA ALA A 117 -7.77 -6.30 0.07
C ALA A 117 -8.76 -5.55 0.96
N THR A 118 -8.82 -4.23 0.83
CA THR A 118 -9.94 -3.45 1.37
C THR A 118 -11.17 -3.68 0.50
N ASP A 119 -12.23 -4.20 1.10
CA ASP A 119 -13.52 -4.44 0.45
C ASP A 119 -14.63 -3.78 1.29
N LEU A 120 -15.60 -3.15 0.64
CA LEU A 120 -16.77 -2.53 1.28
C LEU A 120 -17.94 -3.53 1.43
N SER A 121 -17.77 -4.77 0.98
CA SER A 121 -18.76 -5.82 1.09
C SER A 121 -18.96 -6.27 2.53
N GLN A 122 -20.18 -6.72 2.85
CA GLN A 122 -20.51 -7.32 4.15
C GLN A 122 -19.84 -8.68 4.38
N LYS A 123 -19.12 -9.20 3.38
CA LYS A 123 -18.34 -10.44 3.47
C LYS A 123 -16.90 -10.17 3.91
N ALA A 124 -16.46 -8.91 3.91
CA ALA A 124 -15.16 -8.52 4.42
C ALA A 124 -15.05 -8.84 5.92
N THR A 125 -13.86 -9.23 6.35
CA THR A 125 -13.55 -9.45 7.77
C THR A 125 -12.70 -8.29 8.28
N ASP A 126 -12.79 -8.01 9.58
CA ASP A 126 -11.85 -7.10 10.23
C ASP A 126 -10.41 -7.61 10.08
N LEU A 127 -9.50 -6.71 9.71
CA LEU A 127 -8.09 -7.04 9.49
C LEU A 127 -7.42 -7.51 10.78
N SER A 128 -7.74 -6.88 11.92
CA SER A 128 -7.17 -7.23 13.22
C SER A 128 -7.58 -8.65 13.60
N ASP A 129 -8.86 -8.98 13.45
CA ASP A 129 -9.38 -10.33 13.73
C ASP A 129 -8.70 -11.39 12.85
N ALA A 130 -8.54 -11.10 11.57
CA ALA A 130 -7.94 -12.04 10.63
C ALA A 130 -6.45 -12.29 10.92
N LEU A 131 -5.71 -11.23 11.30
CA LEU A 131 -4.32 -11.35 11.73
C LEU A 131 -4.20 -12.12 13.07
N TYR A 132 -5.10 -11.91 14.01
CA TYR A 132 -5.11 -12.62 15.30
C TYR A 132 -5.36 -14.12 15.14
N ARG A 133 -6.33 -14.52 14.31
CA ARG A 133 -6.66 -15.95 14.08
C ARG A 133 -5.47 -16.73 13.52
N ARG A 134 -4.61 -16.09 12.73
CA ARG A 134 -3.43 -16.72 12.11
C ARG A 134 -2.22 -16.90 13.02
N ARG A 135 -2.19 -16.24 14.19
CA ARG A 135 -1.12 -16.42 15.18
C ARG A 135 -1.31 -17.66 16.06
N ARG A 136 -2.52 -18.23 16.10
CA ARG A 136 -2.84 -19.46 16.84
C ARG A 136 -2.60 -20.68 15.96
#